data_AF-A0A9J7A8B0-F1
#
_entry.id   AF-A0A9J7A8B0-F1
#
_cell.length_a   1.000
_cell.length_b   1.000
_cell.length_c   1.000
_cell.angle_alpha   90.00
_cell.angle_beta   90.00
_cell.angle_gamma   90.00
#
_symmetry.space_group_name_H-M   'P 1'
#
loop_
_entity.id
_entity.type
_entity.pdbx_description
1 polymer ?
#
loop_
_entity_poly.entity_id
_entity_poly.type
_entity_poly.pdbx_seq_one_letter_code
_entity_poly.pdbx_strand_id
1 'polypeptide(L)' 'MNCNALLTTPEAAEYLRLSFRTLNNSRYTGLLAGVKAPPYRKMGKAVRYELSALDTWKAQFSEQTSTSESAA' A
#
# COMPACT_ATOMS: atom_id res chain seq x y z
N MET A 1 9.77 -14.90 14.06
CA MET A 1 10.43 -15.08 12.74
C MET A 1 9.42 -14.64 11.69
N ASN A 2 9.48 -13.38 11.28
CA ASN A 2 8.46 -12.82 10.40
C ASN A 2 8.86 -13.18 8.97
N CYS A 3 8.24 -14.24 8.45
CA CYS A 3 8.39 -14.67 7.07
C CYS A 3 7.93 -13.52 6.17
N ASN A 4 8.89 -12.82 5.57
CA ASN A 4 8.65 -11.63 4.76
C ASN A 4 7.94 -12.03 3.46
N ALA A 5 6.60 -12.11 3.52
CA ALA A 5 5.78 -12.55 2.41
C ALA A 5 5.80 -11.50 1.28
N LEU A 6 6.17 -11.94 0.07
CA LEU A 6 6.15 -11.14 -1.14
C LEU A 6 4.79 -11.24 -1.82
N LEU A 7 3.89 -10.32 -1.47
CA LEU A 7 2.53 -10.28 -1.99
C LEU A 7 2.50 -9.79 -3.43
N THR A 8 1.68 -10.41 -4.25
CA THR A 8 1.29 -9.92 -5.56
C THR A 8 0.42 -8.67 -5.44
N THR A 9 0.20 -7.96 -6.55
CA THR A 9 -0.69 -6.79 -6.54
C THR A 9 -2.12 -7.09 -6.07
N PRO A 10 -2.82 -8.17 -6.48
CA PRO A 10 -4.14 -8.49 -5.93
C PRO A 10 -4.09 -8.82 -4.43
N GLU A 11 -3.11 -9.60 -3.98
CA GLU A 11 -2.96 -9.93 -2.55
C GLU A 11 -2.65 -8.68 -1.70
N ALA A 12 -1.81 -7.78 -2.19
CA ALA A 12 -1.52 -6.51 -1.53
C ALA A 12 -2.75 -5.60 -1.48
N ALA A 13 -3.56 -5.57 -2.54
CA ALA A 13 -4.79 -4.81 -2.57
C ALA A 13 -5.81 -5.36 -1.56
N GLU A 14 -5.95 -6.69 -1.49
CA GLU A 14 -6.79 -7.36 -0.49
C GLU A 14 -6.31 -7.07 0.94
N TYR A 15 -5.00 -7.15 1.19
CA TYR A 15 -4.39 -6.84 2.47
C TYR A 15 -4.66 -5.38 2.92
N LEU A 16 -4.57 -4.43 1.99
CA LEU A 16 -4.86 -3.02 2.25
C LEU A 16 -6.37 -2.70 2.26
N ARG A 17 -7.25 -3.68 1.96
CA ARG A 17 -8.70 -3.48 1.76
C ARG A 17 -9.01 -2.41 0.70
N LEU A 18 -8.20 -2.35 -0.35
CA LEU A 18 -8.36 -1.43 -1.48
C LEU A 18 -8.65 -2.19 -2.78
N SER A 19 -9.16 -1.49 -3.79
CA SER A 19 -9.34 -2.11 -5.09
C SER A 19 -7.99 -2.34 -5.77
N PHE A 20 -7.85 -3.46 -6.50
CA PHE A 20 -6.67 -3.73 -7.34
C PHE A 20 -6.38 -2.57 -8.31
N ARG A 21 -7.45 -1.96 -8.87
CA ARG A 21 -7.33 -0.80 -9.76
C ARG A 21 -6.71 0.41 -9.06
N THR A 22 -7.10 0.67 -7.81
CA THR A 22 -6.53 1.76 -6.99
C THR A 22 -5.04 1.53 -6.76
N LEU A 23 -4.65 0.31 -6.38
CA LEU A 23 -3.24 -0.03 -6.16
C LEU A 23 -2.43 -0.05 -7.47
N ASN A 24 -3.05 -0.39 -8.60
CA ASN A 24 -2.41 -0.29 -9.89
C ASN A 24 -2.18 1.17 -10.30
N ASN A 25 -3.19 2.02 -10.11
CA ASN A 25 -3.12 3.44 -10.42
C ASN A 25 -2.09 4.16 -9.55
N SER A 26 -1.97 3.79 -8.27
CA SER A 26 -1.00 4.41 -7.36
C SER A 26 0.46 4.22 -7.78
N ARG A 27 0.77 3.15 -8.53
CA ARG A 27 2.11 2.97 -9.11
C ARG A 27 2.42 3.98 -10.21
N TYR A 28 1.39 4.44 -10.92
CA TYR A 28 1.54 5.44 -11.99
C TYR A 28 1.53 6.86 -11.40
N THR A 29 0.60 7.16 -10.50
CA THR A 29 0.48 8.48 -9.87
C THR A 29 1.51 8.74 -8.78
N GLY A 30 2.14 7.68 -8.24
CA GLY A 30 3.02 7.75 -7.08
C GLY A 30 2.27 7.99 -5.76
N LEU A 31 0.94 8.03 -5.77
CA LEU A 31 0.09 8.35 -4.63
C LEU A 31 -0.96 7.26 -4.39
N LEU A 32 -1.10 6.86 -3.12
CA LEU A 32 -2.14 5.95 -2.65
C LEU A 32 -2.81 6.60 -1.44
N ALA A 33 -4.15 6.73 -1.46
CA ALA A 33 -4.91 7.35 -0.37
C ALA A 33 -4.40 8.76 0.04
N GLY A 34 -3.94 9.55 -0.93
CA GLY A 34 -3.45 10.92 -0.69
C GLY A 34 -1.99 11.04 -0.24
N VAL A 35 -1.33 9.92 0.08
CA VAL A 35 0.07 9.88 0.51
C VAL A 35 0.93 9.11 -0.48
N LYS A 36 2.25 9.15 -0.32
CA LYS A 36 3.19 8.42 -1.19
C LYS A 36 2.84 6.93 -1.23
N ALA A 37 2.75 6.37 -2.43
CA ALA A 37 2.42 4.95 -2.61
C ALA A 37 3.46 4.04 -1.92
N PRO A 38 3.03 2.87 -1.39
CA PRO A 38 3.94 1.95 -0.72
C PRO A 38 5.02 1.44 -1.69
N PRO A 39 6.25 1.21 -1.20
CA PRO A 39 7.33 0.74 -2.04
C PRO A 39 7.04 -0.69 -2.51
N TYR A 40 7.50 -0.99 -3.73
CA TYR A 40 7.34 -2.30 -4.36
C TYR A 40 8.66 -2.76 -4.95
N ARG A 41 8.82 -4.09 -5.05
CA ARG A 41 9.92 -4.72 -5.77
C ARG A 41 9.48 -5.07 -7.18
N LYS A 42 10.17 -4.50 -8.16
CA LYS A 42 10.01 -4.84 -9.57
C LYS A 42 10.95 -5.99 -9.93
N MET A 43 10.38 -7.15 -10.23
CA MET A 43 11.10 -8.34 -10.67
C MET A 43 10.73 -8.63 -12.12
N GLY A 44 11.39 -7.92 -13.04
CA GLY A 44 11.05 -7.95 -14.46
C GLY A 44 9.63 -7.41 -14.72
N LYS A 45 8.73 -8.28 -15.19
CA LYS A 45 7.30 -7.97 -15.39
C LYS A 45 6.47 -8.12 -14.11
N ALA A 46 6.97 -8.87 -13.13
CA ALA A 46 6.28 -9.08 -11.87
C ALA A 46 6.53 -7.92 -10.90
N VAL A 47 5.49 -7.55 -10.16
CA VAL A 47 5.60 -6.58 -9.06
C VAL A 47 5.14 -7.25 -7.79
N ARG A 48 5.99 -7.17 -6.76
CA ARG A 48 5.72 -7.72 -5.43
C ARG A 48 5.83 -6.63 -4.37
N TYR A 49 5.01 -6.77 -3.34
CA TYR A 49 5.01 -5.92 -2.16
C TYR A 49 5.51 -6.74 -0.97
N GLU A 50 6.42 -6.17 -0.19
CA GLU A 50 6.76 -6.78 1.09
C GLU A 50 5.66 -6.47 2.10
N LEU A 51 5.22 -7.50 2.83
CA LEU A 51 4.22 -7.32 3.88
C LEU A 51 4.65 -6.26 4.91
N SER A 52 5.92 -6.27 5.31
CA SER A 52 6.51 -5.30 6.24
C SER A 52 6.47 -3.86 5.72
N ALA A 53 6.67 -3.66 4.42
CA ALA A 53 6.57 -2.36 3.79
C ALA A 53 5.12 -1.86 3.73
N LEU A 54 4.16 -2.75 3.45
CA LEU A 54 2.74 -2.42 3.50
C LEU A 54 2.28 -2.06 4.91
N ASP A 55 2.79 -2.78 5.92
CA ASP A 55 2.50 -2.52 7.33
C ASP A 55 3.06 -1.17 7.78
N THR A 56 4.32 -0.88 7.43
CA THR A 56 4.96 0.43 7.68
C THR A 56 4.18 1.56 7.02
N TRP A 57 3.71 1.36 5.79
CA TRP A 57 2.88 2.33 5.08
C TRP A 57 1.51 2.50 5.75
N LYS A 58 0.88 1.44 6.26
CA LYS A 58 -0.37 1.55 7.02
C LYS A 58 -0.18 2.28 8.35
N ALA A 59 0.95 2.06 9.02
CA ALA A 59 1.25 2.65 10.32
C ALA A 59 1.35 4.19 10.29
N GLN A 60 1.49 4.80 9.11
CA GLN A 60 1.50 6.27 8.98
C GLN A 60 0.09 6.89 9.11
N PHE A 61 -0.98 6.10 8.96
CA PHE A 61 -2.35 6.58 9.10
C PHE A 61 -2.76 6.48 10.57
N SER A 62 -3.02 7.63 11.20
CA SER A 62 -3.60 7.70 12.54
C SER A 62 -5.11 7.49 12.49
N GLU A 63 -5.70 6.94 13.55
CA GLU A 63 -7.15 6.91 13.73
C GLU A 63 -7.68 8.35 13.76
N GLN A 64 -8.63 8.64 12.86
CA GLN A 64 -9.27 9.94 12.78
C GLN A 64 -10.69 9.83 13.32
N THR A 65 -11.13 10.84 14.06
CA THR A 65 -12.48 10.86 14.65
C THR A 65 -13.49 11.56 13.73
N SER A 66 -13.01 12.29 12.71
CA SER A 66 -13.84 13.00 11.75
C SER A 66 -13.22 13.01 10.36
N THR A 67 -14.06 12.87 9.31
CA THR A 67 -13.63 12.94 7.91
C THR A 67 -13.17 14.34 7.48
N SER A 68 -13.47 15.38 8.29
CA SER A 68 -13.02 16.76 8.06
C SER A 68 -11.65 17.06 8.68
N GLU A 69 -11.15 16.20 9.58
CA GLU A 69 -9.80 16.33 10.14
C GLU A 69 -8.80 16.02 9.02
N SER A 70 -8.13 17.05 8.50
CA SER A 70 -7.02 16.85 7.56
C SER A 70 -5.80 16.41 8.34
N ALA A 71 -5.35 15.16 8.16
CA ALA A 71 -4.05 14.73 8.67
C ALA A 71 -2.95 15.55 7.96
N ALA A 72 -2.22 16.34 8.74
CA ALA A 72 -1.15 17.23 8.29
C ALA A 72 0.14 16.46 7.94
#